data_AF-A0A6I7N629-F1
#
_entry.id   AF-A0A6I7N629-F1
#
_cell.length_a   1.000
_cell.length_b   1.000
_cell.length_c   1.000
_cell.angle_alpha   90.00
_cell.angle_beta   90.00
_cell.angle_gamma   90.00
#
_symmetry.space_group_name_H-M   'P 1'
#
loop_
_entity.id
_entity.type
_entity.pdbx_description
1 polymer ?
#
loop_
_entity_poly.entity_id
_entity_poly.type
_entity_poly.pdbx_seq_one_letter_code
_entity_poly.pdbx_strand_id
1 'polypeptide(L)' 'MEAFLLNEILIALLIVTLAGLVHGTFGLGFPMVATPVLALLTDVQTAILLTLAPNIAVNLWSMLRG' A
#
# COMPACT_ATOMS: atom_id res chain seq x y z
N MET A 1 5.43 -2.50 -18.94
CA MET A 1 5.84 -2.40 -17.52
C MET A 1 7.29 -2.81 -17.47
N GLU A 2 8.18 -1.88 -17.13
CA GLU A 2 9.55 -2.30 -16.79
C GLU A 2 9.46 -3.28 -15.62
N ALA A 3 10.27 -4.32 -15.64
CA ALA A 3 10.28 -5.30 -14.57
C ALA A 3 10.88 -4.64 -13.33
N PHE A 4 10.19 -4.75 -12.19
CA PHE A 4 10.73 -4.28 -10.93
C PHE A 4 11.97 -5.09 -10.55
N LEU A 5 13.01 -4.38 -10.15
CA LEU A 5 14.18 -4.92 -9.51
C LEU A 5 13.86 -5.26 -8.04
N LEU A 6 14.67 -6.15 -7.46
CA LEU A 6 14.45 -6.66 -6.10
C LEU A 6 14.41 -5.53 -5.06
N ASN A 7 15.28 -4.52 -5.19
CA ASN A 7 15.31 -3.35 -4.30
C ASN A 7 13.98 -2.57 -4.30
N GLU A 8 13.36 -2.39 -5.47
CA GLU A 8 12.09 -1.66 -5.59
C GLU A 8 10.95 -2.44 -4.93
N ILE A 9 10.92 -3.77 -5.13
CA ILE A 9 9.95 -4.66 -4.47
C ILE A 9 10.11 -4.59 -2.96
N LEU A 10 11.35 -4.64 -2.44
CA LEU A 10 11.61 -4.57 -1.00
C LEU A 10 11.17 -3.23 -0.41
N ILE A 11 11.42 -2.12 -1.10
CA ILE A 11 10.97 -0.79 -0.68
C ILE A 11 9.44 -0.72 -0.69
N ALA A 12 8.78 -1.21 -1.74
CA ALA A 12 7.32 -1.23 -1.81
C ALA A 12 6.70 -2.09 -0.70
N LEU A 13 7.28 -3.26 -0.42
CA LEU A 13 6.84 -4.14 0.66
C LEU A 13 6.96 -3.45 2.03
N LEU A 14 8.05 -2.73 2.28
CA LEU A 14 8.25 -1.95 3.49
C LEU A 14 7.18 -0.86 3.64
N ILE A 15 6.94 -0.08 2.58
CA ILE A 15 5.93 0.99 2.58
C ILE A 15 4.54 0.43 2.85
N VAL A 16 4.15 -0.64 2.16
CA VAL A 16 2.84 -1.31 2.33
C VAL A 16 2.70 -1.84 3.76
N THR A 17 3.74 -2.45 4.32
CA THR A 17 3.71 -2.98 5.69
C THR A 17 3.52 -1.85 6.70
N LEU A 18 4.27 -0.76 6.59
CA LEU A 18 4.15 0.39 7.48
C LEU A 18 2.80 1.08 7.35
N ALA A 19 2.28 1.24 6.13
CA ALA A 19 0.94 1.79 5.90
C ALA A 19 -0.16 0.91 6.50
N GLY A 20 -0.02 -0.41 6.44
CA GLY A 20 -0.93 -1.36 7.10
C GLY A 20 -0.92 -1.22 8.63
N LEU A 21 0.26 -1.00 9.22
CA LEU A 21 0.36 -0.69 10.66
C LEU A 21 -0.35 0.62 10.99
N VAL A 22 -0.11 1.69 10.22
CA VAL A 22 -0.79 2.99 10.42
C VAL A 22 -2.32 2.84 10.30
N HIS A 23 -2.81 2.07 9.34
CA HIS A 23 -4.23 1.77 9.20
C HIS A 23 -4.78 1.04 10.43
N GLY A 24 -4.08 -0.01 10.88
CA GLY A 24 -4.49 -0.78 12.06
C GLY A 24 -4.43 0.00 13.37
N THR A 25 -3.49 0.94 13.54
CA THR A 25 -3.31 1.69 14.79
C THR A 25 -4.17 2.95 14.88
N PHE A 26 -4.34 3.67 13.78
CA PHE A 26 -5.04 4.96 13.77
C PHE A 26 -6.42 4.91 13.11
N GLY A 27 -6.78 3.81 12.45
CA GLY A 27 -8.02 3.72 11.66
C GLY A 27 -8.02 4.60 10.40
N LEU A 28 -6.86 5.14 10.02
CA LEU A 28 -6.69 5.89 8.77
C LEU A 28 -6.68 4.91 7.60
N GLY A 29 -7.46 5.16 6.54
CA GLY A 29 -7.44 4.29 5.37
C GLY A 29 -6.03 4.05 4.84
N PHE A 30 -5.62 2.79 4.71
CA PHE A 30 -4.37 2.31 4.11
C PHE A 30 -3.93 3.10 2.85
N PRO A 31 -4.80 3.38 1.86
CA PRO A 31 -4.40 4.08 0.65
C PRO A 31 -4.05 5.56 0.89
N MET A 32 -4.46 6.17 2.02
CA MET A 32 -4.07 7.54 2.38
C MET A 32 -2.58 7.65 2.73
N VAL A 33 -1.91 6.54 3.03
CA VAL A 33 -0.47 6.50 3.33
C VAL A 33 0.29 5.79 2.22
N ALA A 34 -0.10 4.57 1.85
CA ALA A 34 0.66 3.75 0.91
C ALA A 34 0.77 4.39 -0.48
N THR A 35 -0.34 4.89 -1.02
CA THR A 35 -0.41 5.41 -2.40
C THR A 35 0.40 6.71 -2.59
N PRO A 36 0.25 7.77 -1.76
CA PRO A 36 1.04 8.98 -1.94
C PRO A 36 2.54 8.73 -1.72
N VAL A 37 2.94 7.84 -0.80
CA VAL A 37 4.35 7.51 -0.58
C VAL A 37 4.94 6.75 -1.77
N LEU A 38 4.23 5.77 -2.34
CA LEU A 38 4.67 5.08 -3.54
C LEU A 38 4.70 5.99 -4.77
N ALA A 39 3.78 6.96 -4.87
CA ALA A 39 3.75 7.95 -5.94
C ALA A 39 4.93 8.95 -5.89
N LEU A 40 5.70 9.01 -4.79
CA LEU A 40 6.97 9.74 -4.74
C LEU A 40 8.11 9.00 -5.46
N LEU A 41 7.98 7.69 -5.64
CA LEU A 41 9.00 6.81 -6.21
C LEU A 41 8.62 6.23 -7.57
N THR A 42 7.32 6.25 -7.89
CA THR A 42 6.72 5.64 -9.09
C THR A 42 5.67 6.58 -9.68
N ASP A 43 5.21 6.33 -10.90
CA ASP A 43 4.07 7.06 -11.42
C ASP A 43 2.79 6.74 -10.62
N VAL A 44 1.82 7.66 -10.65
CA VAL A 44 0.59 7.54 -9.85
C VAL A 44 -0.19 6.27 -10.23
N GLN A 45 -0.18 5.89 -11.51
CA GLN A 45 -0.85 4.67 -11.98
C GLN A 45 -0.23 3.42 -11.36
N THR A 46 1.10 3.29 -11.36
CA THR A 46 1.80 2.16 -10.76
C THR A 46 1.59 2.13 -9.26
N ALA A 47 1.67 3.28 -8.57
CA ALA A 47 1.39 3.36 -7.14
C ALA A 47 0.00 2.83 -6.78
N ILE A 48 -1.03 3.22 -7.55
CA ILE A 48 -2.41 2.74 -7.37
C ILE A 48 -2.50 1.22 -7.62
N LEU A 49 -1.86 0.71 -8.66
CA LEU A 49 -1.89 -0.72 -8.98
C LEU A 49 -1.17 -1.57 -7.92
N LEU A 50 -0.05 -1.09 -7.39
CA LEU A 50 0.69 -1.76 -6.31
C LEU A 50 -0.10 -1.81 -5.00
N THR A 51 -0.92 -0.78 -4.71
CA THR A 51 -1.72 -0.73 -3.48
C THR A 51 -3.09 -1.41 -3.59
N LEU A 52 -3.53 -1.79 -4.79
CA LEU A 52 -4.89 -2.28 -5.04
C LEU A 52 -5.24 -3.55 -4.25
N ALA A 53 -4.42 -4.60 -4.37
CA ALA A 53 -4.61 -5.85 -3.64
C ALA A 53 -4.55 -5.68 -2.11
N PRO A 54 -3.50 -5.05 -1.53
CA PRO A 54 -3.45 -4.85 -0.08
C PRO A 54 -4.57 -3.93 0.44
N ASN A 55 -5.00 -2.91 -0.33
CA ASN A 55 -6.13 -2.05 0.03
C ASN A 55 -7.44 -2.84 0.14
N ILE A 56 -7.72 -3.72 -0.84
CA ILE A 56 -8.89 -4.61 -0.77
C ILE A 56 -8.78 -5.53 0.45
N ALA A 57 -7.60 -6.12 0.70
CA ALA A 57 -7.40 -7.04 1.82
C ALA A 57 -7.68 -6.39 3.18
N VAL A 58 -7.13 -5.19 3.44
CA VAL A 58 -7.34 -4.50 4.72
C VAL A 58 -8.78 -4.03 4.90
N ASN A 59 -9.43 -3.55 3.83
CA ASN A 59 -10.83 -3.12 3.92
C ASN A 59 -11.77 -4.30 4.16
N LEU A 60 -11.56 -5.42 3.47
CA LEU A 60 -12.31 -6.66 3.73
C LEU A 60 -12.08 -7.14 5.17
N TRP A 61 -10.85 -7.11 5.66
CA TRP A 61 -10.54 -7.49 7.03
C TRP A 61 -11.25 -6.59 8.05
N SER A 62 -11.23 -5.28 7.85
CA SER A 62 -11.98 -4.33 8.67
C SER A 62 -13.48 -4.64 8.65
N MET A 63 -14.07 -4.91 7.48
CA MET A 63 -15.49 -5.30 7.38
C MET A 63 -15.83 -6.58 8.16
N LEU A 64 -14.91 -7.54 8.21
CA LEU A 64 -15.11 -8.80 8.93
C LEU A 64 -14.98 -8.66 10.46
N ARG A 65 -14.22 -7.65 10.94
CA ARG A 65 -14.00 -7.42 12.37
C ARG A 65 -14.95 -6.40 13.00
N GLY A 66 -15.68 -5.64 12.19
CA GLY A 66 -16.50 -4.50 12.65
C GLY A 66 -15.64 -3.28 12.97
#